data_AF-A0A941PKX0-F1
#
_entry.id   AF-A0A941PKX0-F1
#
_cell.length_a   1.000
_cell.length_b   1.000
_cell.length_c   1.000
_cell.angle_alpha   90.00
_cell.angle_beta   90.00
_cell.angle_gamma   90.00
#
_symmetry.space_group_name_H-M   'P 1'
#
loop_
_entity.id
_entity.type
_entity.pdbx_description
1 polymer ?
#
loop_
_entity_poly.entity_id
_entity_poly.type
_entity_poly.pdbx_seq_one_letter_code
_entity_poly.pdbx_strand_id
1 'polypeptide(L)'
;MNTIFERIWGFDRLIGPVLVKIVYYVGFVAIGIGAVGGLFGAVLAIAGGNLGLAAMQLLAVPAVAVVALVYWRFLCELFMLAFLAFERLGEIRNLLAGVSASQPDPDHPAF
;
A
#
# COMPACT_ATOMS: atom_id res chain seq x y z
N MET A 1 -10.78 -8.22 25.02
CA MET A 1 -10.74 -8.50 23.57
C MET A 1 -10.81 -7.22 22.70
N ASN A 2 -10.79 -6.01 23.29
CA ASN A 2 -10.85 -4.74 22.53
C ASN A 2 -9.50 -4.01 22.40
N THR A 3 -8.44 -4.48 23.05
CA THR A 3 -7.14 -3.79 23.11
C THR A 3 -6.34 -3.85 21.80
N ILE A 4 -6.62 -4.82 20.93
CA ILE A 4 -5.98 -4.93 19.61
C ILE A 4 -6.59 -3.91 18.63
N PHE A 5 -7.91 -3.70 18.69
CA PHE A 5 -8.60 -2.72 17.85
C PHE A 5 -8.23 -1.28 18.26
N GLU A 6 -8.16 -0.97 19.56
CA GLU A 6 -7.71 0.35 20.03
C GLU A 6 -6.25 0.66 19.64
N ARG A 7 -5.37 -0.34 19.59
CA ARG A 7 -3.98 -0.16 19.15
C ARG A 7 -3.81 0.01 17.63
N ILE A 8 -4.75 -0.50 16.83
CA ILE A 8 -4.75 -0.33 15.37
C ILE A 8 -5.42 1.00 14.98
N TRP A 9 -6.39 1.46 15.79
CA TRP A 9 -7.11 2.72 15.56
C TRP A 9 -6.48 3.93 16.23
N GLY A 10 -5.68 3.71 17.29
CA GLY A 10 -4.80 4.71 17.87
C GLY A 10 -3.65 4.97 16.90
N PHE A 11 -3.71 6.09 16.19
CA PHE A 11 -2.61 6.67 15.40
C PHE A 11 -1.38 7.08 16.26
N ASP A 12 -1.27 6.53 17.48
CA ASP A 12 -0.28 6.84 18.51
C ASP A 12 1.09 6.23 18.22
N ARG A 13 1.17 5.26 17.30
CA ARG A 13 2.45 4.77 16.77
C ARG A 13 2.44 4.92 15.26
N LEU A 14 3.46 5.56 14.71
CA LEU A 14 3.80 5.41 13.29
C LEU A 14 4.14 3.93 13.03
N ILE A 15 3.13 3.13 12.70
CA ILE A 15 3.26 1.78 12.13
C ILE A 15 3.74 1.90 10.67
N GLY A 16 4.44 2.99 10.28
CA GLY A 16 4.62 3.43 8.89
C GLY A 16 5.04 2.31 7.93
N PRO A 17 6.19 1.66 8.15
CA PRO A 17 6.67 0.60 7.24
C PRO A 17 5.83 -0.68 7.30
N VAL A 18 5.30 -1.04 8.48
CA VAL A 18 4.53 -2.27 8.67
C VAL A 18 3.12 -2.14 8.09
N LEU A 19 2.49 -0.98 8.25
CA LEU A 19 1.18 -0.67 7.70
C LEU A 19 1.22 -0.70 6.18
N VAL A 20 2.24 -0.09 5.56
CA VAL A 20 2.42 -0.11 4.11
C VAL A 20 2.59 -1.55 3.59
N LYS A 21 3.28 -2.44 4.33
CA LYS A 21 3.35 -3.87 3.98
C LYS A 21 1.98 -4.55 4.02
N ILE A 22 1.17 -4.28 5.04
CA ILE A 22 -0.19 -4.83 5.12
C ILE A 22 -1.03 -4.34 3.93
N VAL A 23 -0.99 -3.03 3.65
CA VAL A 23 -1.68 -2.42 2.51
C VAL A 23 -1.21 -3.03 1.19
N TYR A 24 0.09 -3.30 1.03
CA TYR A 24 0.62 -3.96 -0.15
C TYR A 24 -0.03 -5.32 -0.40
N TYR A 25 -0.09 -6.20 0.60
CA TYR A 25 -0.71 -7.52 0.47
C TYR A 25 -2.22 -7.42 0.20
N VAL A 26 -2.92 -6.50 0.86
CA VAL A 26 -4.36 -6.28 0.63
C VAL A 26 -4.61 -5.85 -0.81
N GLY A 27 -3.87 -4.86 -1.31
CA GLY A 27 -4.02 -4.40 -2.70
C GLY A 27 -3.62 -5.45 -3.73
N PHE A 28 -2.58 -6.24 -3.45
CA PHE A 28 -2.20 -7.36 -4.32
C PHE A 28 -3.34 -8.38 -4.45
N VAL A 29 -3.97 -8.76 -3.33
CA VAL A 29 -5.12 -9.66 -3.33
C VAL A 29 -6.31 -9.03 -4.05
N ALA A 30 -6.59 -7.74 -3.82
CA ALA A 30 -7.69 -7.03 -4.48
C ALA A 30 -7.52 -6.98 -6.01
N ILE A 31 -6.30 -6.72 -6.50
CA ILE A 31 -5.99 -6.75 -7.94
C ILE A 31 -6.15 -8.16 -8.49
N GLY A 32 -5.69 -9.18 -7.76
CA GLY A 32 -5.87 -10.58 -8.15
C GLY A 32 -7.34 -10.96 -8.27
N ILE A 33 -8.16 -10.63 -7.27
CA ILE A 33 -9.61 -10.87 -7.29
C ILE A 33 -10.27 -10.11 -8.44
N GLY A 34 -9.91 -8.84 -8.63
CA GLY A 34 -10.42 -8.02 -9.73
C GLY A 34 -10.09 -8.59 -11.11
N ALA A 35 -8.88 -9.10 -11.30
CA ALA A 35 -8.46 -9.75 -12.53
C ALA A 35 -9.25 -11.04 -12.79
N VAL A 36 -9.38 -11.91 -11.77
CA VAL A 36 -10.18 -13.14 -11.89
C VAL A 36 -11.64 -12.82 -12.18
N GLY A 37 -12.22 -11.85 -11.49
CA GLY A 37 -13.59 -11.39 -11.72
C GLY A 37 -13.79 -10.83 -13.14
N GLY A 38 -12.82 -10.04 -13.63
CA GLY A 38 -12.83 -9.52 -15.00
C GLY A 38 -12.78 -10.62 -16.07
N LEU A 39 -11.97 -11.66 -15.85
CA LEU A 39 -11.94 -12.84 -16.73
C LEU A 39 -13.24 -13.65 -16.67
N PHE A 40 -13.85 -13.75 -15.49
CA PHE A 40 -15.18 -14.36 -15.35
C PHE A 40 -16.25 -13.59 -16.14
N GLY A 41 -16.16 -12.26 -16.15
CA GLY A 41 -16.98 -11.40 -17.01
C GLY A 41 -16.83 -11.72 -18.50
N ALA A 42 -15.62 -12.02 -18.96
CA ALA A 42 -15.39 -12.45 -20.34
C ALA A 42 -16.09 -13.78 -20.66
N VAL A 43 -16.08 -14.75 -19.74
CA VAL A 43 -16.79 -16.03 -19.90
C VAL A 43 -18.29 -15.82 -20.00
N LEU A 44 -18.86 -14.96 -19.15
CA LEU A 44 -20.28 -14.60 -19.21
C LEU A 44 -20.63 -13.89 -20.53
N ALA A 45 -19.75 -13.05 -21.05
CA ALA A 45 -19.93 -12.39 -22.34
C ALA A 45 -19.96 -13.37 -23.52
N ILE A 46 -19.13 -14.43 -23.49
CA ILE A 46 -19.18 -15.52 -24.48
C ILE A 46 -20.53 -16.25 -24.39
N ALA A 47 -20.96 -16.61 -23.19
CA ALA A 47 -22.23 -17.30 -22.97
C ALA A 47 -23.44 -16.45 -23.42
N GLY A 48 -23.35 -15.12 -23.30
CA GLY A 48 -24.36 -14.17 -23.76
C GLY A 48 -24.28 -13.84 -25.26
N GLY A 49 -23.37 -14.46 -26.03
CA GLY A 49 -23.23 -14.24 -27.48
C GLY A 49 -22.49 -12.96 -27.87
N ASN A 50 -21.93 -12.20 -26.92
CA ASN A 50 -21.16 -10.98 -27.19
C ASN A 50 -19.65 -11.27 -27.27
N LEU A 51 -19.25 -11.82 -28.42
CA LEU A 51 -17.85 -12.19 -28.66
C LEU A 51 -16.89 -10.99 -28.70
N GLY A 52 -17.38 -9.82 -29.11
CA GLY A 52 -16.56 -8.60 -29.14
C GLY A 52 -16.14 -8.13 -27.75
N LEU A 53 -17.10 -8.10 -26.81
CA LEU A 53 -16.83 -7.78 -25.41
C LEU A 53 -15.91 -8.82 -24.75
N ALA A 54 -16.17 -10.11 -25.01
CA ALA A 54 -15.36 -11.20 -24.49
C ALA A 54 -13.91 -11.12 -24.93
N ALA A 55 -13.66 -10.92 -26.23
CA ALA A 55 -12.31 -10.80 -26.78
C ALA A 55 -11.58 -9.58 -26.20
N MET A 56 -12.29 -8.45 -26.04
CA MET A 56 -11.73 -7.25 -25.44
C MET A 56 -11.35 -7.47 -23.97
N GLN A 57 -12.20 -8.11 -23.18
CA GLN A 57 -11.89 -8.40 -21.76
C GLN A 57 -10.78 -9.43 -21.59
N LEU A 58 -10.71 -10.47 -22.43
CA LEU A 58 -9.63 -11.46 -22.37
C LEU A 58 -8.25 -10.83 -22.62
N LEU A 59 -8.18 -9.76 -23.41
CA LEU A 59 -6.93 -9.07 -23.74
C LEU A 59 -6.64 -7.91 -22.78
N ALA A 60 -7.68 -7.11 -22.45
CA ALA A 60 -7.54 -5.94 -21.61
C ALA A 60 -7.30 -6.29 -20.13
N VAL A 61 -7.98 -7.32 -19.58
CA VAL A 61 -7.89 -7.64 -18.16
C VAL A 61 -6.46 -8.04 -17.73
N PRO A 62 -5.74 -8.93 -18.44
CA PRO A 62 -4.35 -9.24 -18.11
C PRO A 62 -3.43 -8.02 -18.23
N ALA A 63 -3.60 -7.21 -19.28
CA ALA A 63 -2.80 -6.01 -19.50
C ALA A 63 -2.98 -4.99 -18.35
N VAL A 64 -4.23 -4.70 -17.98
CA VAL A 64 -4.57 -3.80 -16.89
C VAL A 64 -4.10 -4.36 -15.55
N ALA A 65 -4.24 -5.66 -15.30
CA ALA A 65 -3.78 -6.29 -14.06
C ALA A 65 -2.26 -6.16 -13.88
N VAL A 66 -1.47 -6.36 -14.93
CA VAL A 66 -0.01 -6.18 -14.88
C VAL A 66 0.35 -4.73 -14.58
N VAL A 67 -0.26 -3.78 -15.28
CA VAL A 67 -0.02 -2.34 -15.05
C VAL A 67 -0.43 -1.96 -13.63
N ALA A 68 -1.58 -2.42 -13.15
CA ALA A 68 -2.06 -2.18 -11.79
C ALA A 68 -1.09 -2.74 -10.75
N LEU A 69 -0.54 -3.95 -10.93
CA LEU A 69 0.45 -4.53 -10.03
C LEU A 69 1.74 -3.72 -9.96
N VAL A 70 2.27 -3.29 -11.11
CA VAL A 70 3.48 -2.45 -11.17
C VAL A 70 3.23 -1.10 -10.50
N TYR A 71 2.12 -0.44 -10.84
CA TYR A 71 1.73 0.84 -10.26
C TYR A 71 1.53 0.73 -8.74
N TRP A 72 0.85 -0.32 -8.28
CA TRP A 72 0.63 -0.56 -6.86
C TRP A 72 1.93 -0.78 -6.10
N ARG A 73 2.86 -1.58 -6.67
CA ARG A 73 4.17 -1.81 -6.09
C ARG A 73 4.96 -0.50 -5.96
N PHE A 74 4.97 0.31 -7.03
CA PHE A 74 5.65 1.59 -7.07
C PHE A 74 5.09 2.57 -6.02
N LEU A 75 3.76 2.64 -5.89
CA LEU A 75 3.09 3.51 -4.92
C LEU A 75 3.42 3.09 -3.48
N CYS A 76 3.43 1.79 -3.19
CA CYS A 76 3.87 1.28 -1.88
C CYS A 76 5.35 1.60 -1.57
N GLU A 77 6.23 1.54 -2.58
CA GLU A 77 7.65 1.94 -2.40
C GLU A 77 7.79 3.42 -2.10
N LEU A 78 7.05 4.28 -2.81
CA LEU A 78 7.06 5.72 -2.55
C LEU A 78 6.65 6.03 -1.11
N PHE A 79 5.63 5.36 -0.57
CA PHE A 79 5.26 5.55 0.84
C PHE A 79 6.34 5.08 1.81
N MET A 80 6.96 3.91 1.56
CA MET A 80 8.07 3.45 2.40
C MET A 80 9.27 4.41 2.36
N LEU A 81 9.61 4.93 1.18
CA LEU A 81 10.67 5.93 1.01
C LEU A 81 10.35 7.22 1.74
N ALA A 82 9.09 7.68 1.71
CA ALA A 82 8.67 8.88 2.42
C ALA A 82 8.80 8.74 3.94
N PHE A 83 8.40 7.59 4.52
CA PHE A 83 8.59 7.32 5.95
C PHE A 83 10.07 7.28 6.33
N LEU A 84 10.91 6.62 5.52
CA LEU A 84 12.35 6.59 5.74
C LEU A 84 12.98 8.00 5.65
N ALA A 85 12.55 8.81 4.67
CA ALA A 85 13.01 10.17 4.52
C ALA A 85 12.63 11.04 5.73
N PHE A 86 11.42 10.88 6.26
CA PHE A 86 10.97 11.57 7.46
C PHE A 86 11.83 11.25 8.68
N GLU A 87 12.13 9.97 8.92
CA GLU A 87 13.02 9.52 10.00
C GLU A 87 14.42 10.14 9.85
N ARG A 88 15.00 10.08 8.65
CA ARG A 88 16.32 10.67 8.37
C ARG A 88 16.37 12.18 8.55
N LEU A 89 15.31 12.89 8.18
CA LEU A 89 15.23 14.34 8.38
C LEU A 89 15.14 14.70 9.87
N GLY A 90 14.45 13.90 10.68
CA GLY A 90 14.43 14.03 12.13
C GLY A 90 15.83 13.86 12.74
N GLU A 91 16.58 12.84 12.30
CA GLU A 91 17.98 12.62 12.72
C GLU A 91 18.88 13.82 12.37
N ILE A 92 18.80 14.32 11.13
CA ILE A 92 19.59 15.47 10.66
C ILE A 92 19.26 16.73 11.47
N ARG A 93 17.98 16.99 11.72
CA ARG A 93 17.53 18.11 12.57
C ARG A 93 18.14 18.02 13.97
N ASN A 94 18.12 16.85 14.60
CA ASN A 94 18.66 16.64 15.95
C ASN A 94 20.17 16.88 15.99
N LEU A 95 20.90 16.42 14.97
CA LEU A 95 22.35 16.68 14.83
C LEU A 95 22.65 18.18 14.66
N LEU A 96 21.87 18.89 13.84
CA LEU A 96 22.02 20.33 13.62
C LEU A 96 21.68 21.16 14.86
N ALA A 97 20.75 20.69 15.70
CA ALA A 97 20.38 21.33 16.96
C ALA A 97 21.42 21.14 18.08
N GLY A 98 22.50 20.39 17.84
CA GLY A 98 23.54 20.13 18.85
C GLY A 98 23.04 19.25 20.01
N VAL A 99 21.89 18.57 19.84
CA VAL A 99 21.37 17.61 20.81
C VAL A 99 22.26 16.36 20.75
N SER A 100 22.89 16.01 21.87
CA SER A 100 23.72 14.81 21.95
C SER A 100 22.89 13.58 21.57
N ALA A 101 23.46 12.66 20.78
CA ALA A 101 22.75 11.46 20.31
C ALA A 101 22.19 10.55 21.43
N SER A 102 22.59 10.79 22.69
CA SER A 102 22.15 10.08 23.89
C SER A 102 20.94 10.72 24.60
N GLN A 103 20.48 11.90 24.18
CA GLN A 103 19.39 12.62 24.82
C GLN A 103 18.10 12.45 24.01
N PRO A 104 17.03 11.85 24.57
CA PRO A 104 15.73 11.80 23.92
C PRO A 104 15.29 13.22 23.54
N ASP A 105 14.85 13.38 22.29
CA ASP A 105 14.42 14.67 21.73
C ASP A 105 13.35 15.31 22.66
N PRO A 106 13.58 16.51 23.22
CA PRO A 106 12.66 17.13 24.15
C PRO A 106 11.30 17.47 23.52
N ASP A 107 11.26 17.61 22.19
CA ASP A 107 10.03 17.81 21.41
C ASP A 107 9.57 16.50 20.72
N HIS A 108 10.18 15.35 21.06
CA HIS A 108 9.58 14.05 20.75
C HIS A 108 8.26 14.00 21.52
N PRO A 109 7.11 14.07 20.84
CA PRO A 109 5.86 14.03 21.56
C PRO A 109 5.78 12.66 22.25
N ALA A 110 5.36 12.63 23.51
CA ALA A 110 5.28 11.40 24.28
C ALA A 110 4.26 10.45 23.65
N PHE A 111 4.73 9.64 22.72
CA PHE A 111 4.01 8.61 21.98
C PHE A 111 4.58 7.24 22.34
#